data_AF-A0A971BJ17-F1
#
_entry.id   AF-A0A971BJ17-F1
#
_cell.length_a   1.000
_cell.length_b   1.000
_cell.length_c   1.000
_cell.angle_alpha   90.00
_cell.angle_beta   90.00
_cell.angle_gamma   90.00
#
_symmetry.space_group_name_H-M   'P 1'
#
loop_
_entity.id
_entity.type
_entity.pdbx_description
1 polymer ?
#
loop_
_entity_poly.entity_id
_entity_poly.type
_entity_poly.pdbx_seq_one_letter_code
_entity_poly.pdbx_strand_id
1 'polypeptide(L)'
;MTIVLFSLTLILVGIGYGAFSFDINSSTYAILEETGEEDVGIRKFSKTNGTSEKVLFSTEEMDYLEEKYASLDYIPIYGESIETFQMHELGSPKSSNDNLIGISGYTVLTEEVMEKRGMEVVAGHLPTGLNEVALTTSIFEAFRRRGYINNTQLETISSYFDILGKSIRDNNSTHQYNMNLVIVGVVDTSIRMDYGENNSFVSNYAYDSWEADVYYRRDSYHFSNIISRELADYAFCEKGDYAKYKFYFEDNFTSLLGINSTRVTELSSNVINNINVTRILNGDFSAGEIYLRKDLLVSALTVLFEEFSDEKLEQAIASEKLNIFANIYDFKGGEYLQENAIEYKIAGYWEVENSGDLTDLGIMFFKDDFLFEEQPTGNLVKGAYYLIDNEQDFEVLSDLLKDNDFSIVSIFSEDFEFVSIYTFFFKNIGFYGALAFSIFAILMMFNYIYACIYSQKRELGLLRAMGARKTTIYLIYLMESLLVGLISFFIATVGVTLFSKLFTVQGIVHNIHFSPVTLSMEQISIIFGGGVCISIVGSFFPVLLISRKTPADTLK
;
A
#
# COMPACT_ATOMS: atom_id res chain seq x y z
N MET A 1 -42.23 -1.04 28.25
CA MET A 1 -41.86 -1.57 26.92
C MET A 1 -41.82 -0.47 25.86
N THR A 2 -42.86 0.35 25.69
CA THR A 2 -42.88 1.46 24.70
C THR A 2 -41.72 2.44 24.86
N ILE A 3 -41.46 2.93 26.09
CA ILE A 3 -40.33 3.83 26.36
C ILE A 3 -38.99 3.20 25.95
N VAL A 4 -38.77 1.91 26.23
CA VAL A 4 -37.51 1.22 25.94
C VAL A 4 -37.25 1.16 24.43
N LEU A 5 -38.23 0.73 23.64
CA LEU A 5 -38.11 0.65 22.19
C LEU A 5 -37.99 2.02 21.53
N PHE A 6 -38.69 3.02 22.07
CA PHE A 6 -38.60 4.38 21.59
C PHE A 6 -37.22 4.98 21.90
N SER A 7 -36.71 4.83 23.12
CA SER A 7 -35.35 5.22 23.47
C SER A 7 -34.31 4.51 22.60
N LEU A 8 -34.46 3.20 22.36
CA LEU A 8 -33.57 2.43 21.48
C LEU A 8 -33.57 2.97 20.03
N THR A 9 -34.74 3.35 19.53
CA THR A 9 -34.85 3.97 18.20
C THR A 9 -34.08 5.27 18.14
N LEU A 10 -34.25 6.14 19.15
CA LEU A 10 -33.55 7.42 19.23
C LEU A 10 -32.04 7.26 19.42
N ILE A 11 -31.60 6.21 20.12
CA ILE A 11 -30.18 5.85 20.22
C ILE A 11 -29.64 5.47 18.83
N LEU A 12 -30.33 4.63 18.07
CA LEU A 12 -29.92 4.23 16.72
C LEU A 12 -29.89 5.40 15.74
N VAL A 13 -30.86 6.33 15.84
CA VAL A 13 -30.86 7.59 15.09
C VAL A 13 -29.62 8.42 15.43
N GLY A 14 -29.30 8.55 16.72
CA GLY A 14 -28.13 9.29 17.19
C GLY A 14 -26.81 8.68 16.70
N ILE A 15 -26.66 7.35 16.81
CA ILE A 15 -25.48 6.61 16.32
C ILE A 15 -25.36 6.76 14.80
N GLY A 16 -26.45 6.58 14.06
CA GLY A 16 -26.45 6.66 12.61
C GLY A 16 -26.16 8.04 12.07
N TYR A 17 -26.73 9.08 12.68
CA TYR A 17 -26.39 10.45 12.31
C TYR A 17 -24.95 10.78 12.73
N GLY A 18 -24.49 10.36 13.91
CA GLY A 18 -23.12 10.59 14.34
C GLY A 18 -22.09 10.02 13.37
N ALA A 19 -22.27 8.77 12.96
CA ALA A 19 -21.44 8.13 11.94
C ALA A 19 -21.62 8.72 10.52
N PHE A 20 -22.76 9.37 10.23
CA PHE A 20 -22.98 10.07 8.97
C PHE A 20 -22.29 11.44 8.93
N SER A 21 -22.35 12.18 10.03
CA SER A 21 -21.68 13.48 10.20
C SER A 21 -20.18 13.37 10.44
N PHE A 22 -19.72 12.15 10.72
CA PHE A 22 -18.32 11.88 10.97
C PHE A 22 -17.52 12.06 9.68
N ASP A 23 -16.62 13.04 9.69
CA ASP A 23 -15.66 13.25 8.62
C ASP A 23 -14.41 12.43 8.89
N ILE A 24 -14.24 11.40 8.07
CA ILE A 24 -13.09 10.52 8.16
C ILE A 24 -11.80 11.23 7.78
N ASN A 25 -11.83 12.12 6.79
CA ASN A 25 -10.63 12.80 6.31
C ASN A 25 -10.11 13.76 7.36
N SER A 26 -11.02 14.60 7.90
CA SER A 26 -10.70 15.54 8.98
C SER A 26 -10.12 14.86 10.21
N SER A 27 -10.74 13.75 10.62
CA SER A 27 -10.31 13.03 11.82
C SER A 27 -9.02 12.24 11.59
N THR A 28 -8.84 11.68 10.39
CA THR A 28 -7.58 11.05 10.00
C THR A 28 -6.45 12.07 9.96
N TYR A 29 -6.68 13.24 9.37
CA TYR A 29 -5.70 14.33 9.35
C TYR A 29 -5.36 14.80 10.77
N ALA A 30 -6.36 14.96 11.66
CA ALA A 30 -6.11 15.32 13.06
C ALA A 30 -5.23 14.30 13.80
N ILE A 31 -5.35 13.00 13.46
CA ILE A 31 -4.50 11.94 14.01
C ILE A 31 -3.06 12.08 13.48
N LEU A 32 -2.90 12.34 12.19
CA LEU A 32 -1.58 12.61 11.58
C LEU A 32 -0.91 13.82 12.24
N GLU A 33 -1.65 14.91 12.44
CA GLU A 33 -1.15 16.13 13.09
C GLU A 33 -0.80 15.91 14.58
N GLU A 34 -1.67 15.23 15.35
CA GLU A 34 -1.43 14.96 16.78
C GLU A 34 -0.19 14.08 16.99
N THR A 35 0.09 13.19 16.04
CA THR A 35 1.22 12.26 16.10
C THR A 35 2.50 12.85 15.50
N GLY A 36 2.41 13.99 14.81
CA GLY A 36 3.53 14.62 14.12
C GLY A 36 3.98 13.86 12.87
N GLU A 37 3.09 13.06 12.28
CA GLU A 37 3.32 12.34 11.02
C GLU A 37 2.76 13.14 9.86
N GLU A 38 3.61 13.90 9.19
CA GLU A 38 3.23 14.76 8.07
C GLU A 38 3.44 14.07 6.71
N ASP A 39 4.24 12.99 6.64
CA ASP A 39 4.47 12.25 5.39
C ASP A 39 3.59 10.99 5.30
N VAL A 40 2.76 10.93 4.26
CA VAL A 40 1.89 9.78 3.97
C VAL A 40 2.31 9.10 2.69
N GLY A 41 2.66 7.82 2.77
CA GLY A 41 3.00 7.00 1.62
C GLY A 41 1.78 6.51 0.85
N ILE A 42 1.93 6.32 -0.45
CA ILE A 42 0.96 5.66 -1.32
C ILE A 42 1.64 4.49 -2.02
N ARG A 43 0.92 3.37 -2.09
CA ARG A 43 1.32 2.18 -2.85
C ARG A 43 0.24 1.75 -3.82
N LYS A 44 0.67 1.14 -4.92
CA LYS A 44 -0.22 0.59 -5.96
C LYS A 44 -0.42 -0.92 -5.79
N PHE A 45 -1.64 -1.36 -6.07
CA PHE A 45 -2.07 -2.75 -6.05
C PHE A 45 -2.79 -3.11 -7.35
N SER A 46 -2.54 -4.31 -7.84
CA SER A 46 -3.29 -4.93 -8.93
C SER A 46 -4.20 -6.02 -8.38
N LYS A 47 -5.47 -6.02 -8.79
CA LYS A 47 -6.43 -7.07 -8.44
C LYS A 47 -6.43 -8.14 -9.53
N THR A 48 -5.84 -9.30 -9.24
CA THR A 48 -5.89 -10.47 -10.14
C THR A 48 -6.55 -11.63 -9.40
N ASN A 49 -7.62 -12.21 -9.95
CA ASN A 49 -8.32 -13.37 -9.38
C ASN A 49 -8.79 -13.22 -7.90
N GLY A 50 -9.07 -12.00 -7.45
CA GLY A 50 -9.54 -11.73 -6.08
C GLY A 50 -8.42 -11.61 -5.04
N THR A 51 -7.15 -11.78 -5.43
CA THR A 51 -5.99 -11.39 -4.62
C THR A 51 -5.49 -10.01 -5.07
N SER A 52 -5.16 -9.15 -4.09
CA SER A 52 -4.52 -7.86 -4.36
C SER A 52 -3.02 -8.03 -4.18
N GLU A 53 -2.26 -7.80 -5.25
CA GLU A 53 -0.81 -7.90 -5.24
C GLU A 53 -0.21 -6.50 -5.43
N LYS A 54 0.84 -6.18 -4.67
CA LYS A 54 1.55 -4.90 -4.82
C LYS A 54 2.19 -4.87 -6.21
N VAL A 55 2.14 -3.71 -6.86
CA VAL A 55 2.77 -3.48 -8.15
C VAL A 55 3.50 -2.14 -8.15
N LEU A 56 4.46 -1.99 -9.06
CA LEU A 56 5.16 -0.72 -9.27
C LEU A 56 4.25 0.26 -10.02
N PHE A 57 4.51 1.56 -9.85
CA PHE A 57 3.90 2.61 -10.67
C PHE A 57 4.61 2.65 -12.04
N SER A 58 3.88 2.94 -13.11
CA SER A 58 4.49 3.24 -14.41
C SER A 58 4.92 4.72 -14.50
N THR A 59 5.78 5.06 -15.47
CA THR A 59 6.16 6.46 -15.73
C THR A 59 4.93 7.32 -16.03
N GLU A 60 4.05 6.87 -16.93
CA GLU A 60 2.82 7.59 -17.29
C GLU A 60 1.90 7.83 -16.09
N GLU A 61 1.85 6.88 -15.16
CA GLU A 61 1.06 7.02 -13.93
C GLU A 61 1.69 8.02 -12.97
N MET A 62 3.01 7.98 -12.80
CA MET A 62 3.72 8.97 -11.98
C MET A 62 3.58 10.37 -12.55
N ASP A 63 3.71 10.53 -13.88
CA ASP A 63 3.51 11.80 -14.57
C ASP A 63 2.06 12.31 -14.41
N TYR A 64 1.07 11.40 -14.49
CA TYR A 64 -0.33 11.74 -14.24
C TYR A 64 -0.57 12.17 -12.79
N LEU A 65 0.05 11.49 -11.81
CA LEU A 65 -0.05 11.86 -10.40
C LEU A 65 0.59 13.22 -10.16
N GLU A 66 1.76 13.47 -10.75
CA GLU A 66 2.44 14.77 -10.72
C GLU A 66 1.58 15.88 -11.32
N GLU A 67 0.99 15.66 -12.49
CA GLU A 67 0.17 16.67 -13.16
C GLU A 67 -1.13 16.94 -12.38
N LYS A 68 -1.80 15.88 -11.94
CA LYS A 68 -3.11 15.98 -11.28
C LYS A 68 -3.01 16.53 -9.86
N TYR A 69 -1.94 16.20 -9.15
CA TYR A 69 -1.72 16.56 -7.75
C TYR A 69 -0.47 17.42 -7.57
N ALA A 70 -0.21 18.31 -8.53
CA ALA A 70 0.95 19.22 -8.54
C ALA A 70 1.08 20.13 -7.30
N SER A 71 0.02 20.25 -6.49
CA SER A 71 0.07 20.97 -5.21
C SER A 71 0.72 20.18 -4.08
N LEU A 72 0.84 18.86 -4.22
CA LEU A 72 1.40 17.98 -3.21
C LEU A 72 2.84 17.59 -3.58
N ASP A 73 3.79 18.01 -2.77
CA ASP A 73 5.18 17.58 -2.92
C ASP A 73 5.34 16.14 -2.42
N TYR A 74 6.03 15.31 -3.20
CA TYR A 74 6.29 13.92 -2.81
C TYR A 74 7.75 13.49 -2.97
N ILE A 75 8.11 12.42 -2.26
CA ILE A 75 9.39 11.72 -2.37
C ILE A 75 9.11 10.33 -2.98
N PRO A 76 9.61 10.05 -4.20
CA PRO A 76 9.54 8.71 -4.76
C PRO A 76 10.52 7.76 -4.09
N ILE A 77 10.12 6.49 -3.98
CA ILE A 77 11.02 5.39 -3.67
C ILE A 77 11.15 4.54 -4.93
N TYR A 78 12.35 4.51 -5.48
CA TYR A 78 12.73 3.69 -6.63
C TYR A 78 13.17 2.29 -6.19
N GLY A 79 12.89 1.30 -7.04
CA GLY A 79 13.56 0.01 -7.05
C GLY A 79 12.79 -1.06 -7.82
N GLU A 80 13.50 -2.10 -8.24
CA GLU A 80 13.04 -3.02 -9.27
C GLU A 80 12.00 -4.07 -8.84
N SER A 81 11.76 -4.20 -7.53
CA SER A 81 10.78 -5.12 -6.93
C SER A 81 10.05 -4.43 -5.80
N ILE A 82 8.81 -4.82 -5.54
CA ILE A 82 8.02 -4.35 -4.38
C ILE A 82 8.60 -4.76 -3.01
N GLU A 83 9.57 -5.68 -2.98
CA GLU A 83 10.16 -6.20 -1.76
C GLU A 83 11.30 -5.31 -1.24
N THR A 84 11.49 -5.32 0.08
CA THR A 84 12.67 -4.76 0.74
C THR A 84 13.87 -5.69 0.53
N PHE A 85 15.07 -5.14 0.39
CA PHE A 85 16.29 -5.93 0.25
C PHE A 85 17.26 -5.72 1.43
N GLN A 86 18.28 -6.58 1.52
CA GLN A 86 19.34 -6.48 2.53
C GLN A 86 20.64 -6.01 1.87
N MET A 87 21.44 -5.23 2.58
CA MET A 87 22.83 -4.95 2.16
C MET A 87 23.73 -6.12 2.50
N HIS A 88 24.62 -6.48 1.58
CA HIS A 88 25.59 -7.57 1.78
C HIS A 88 26.56 -7.26 2.94
N GLU A 89 26.95 -6.00 3.07
CA GLU A 89 27.89 -5.53 4.08
C GLU A 89 27.23 -5.33 5.45
N LEU A 90 25.93 -5.56 5.60
CA LEU A 90 25.27 -5.45 6.90
C LEU A 90 25.55 -6.72 7.74
N GLY A 91 25.98 -6.53 8.99
CA GLY A 91 26.22 -7.62 9.93
C GLY A 91 25.01 -8.55 10.13
N SER A 92 25.25 -9.75 10.68
CA SER A 92 24.15 -10.67 10.95
C SER A 92 23.17 -10.14 12.00
N PRO A 93 21.87 -10.46 11.88
CA PRO A 93 20.86 -10.13 12.89
C PRO A 93 21.25 -10.68 14.27
N LYS A 94 21.05 -9.89 15.32
CA LYS A 94 21.33 -10.28 16.72
C LYS A 94 20.11 -10.92 17.41
N SER A 95 18.92 -10.81 16.84
CA SER A 95 17.67 -11.42 17.30
C SER A 95 16.83 -11.91 16.09
N SER A 96 15.80 -12.74 16.32
CA SER A 96 14.86 -13.16 15.26
C SER A 96 14.05 -12.00 14.67
N ASN A 97 13.83 -10.95 15.47
CA ASN A 97 13.04 -9.78 15.12
C ASN A 97 13.89 -8.71 14.43
N ASP A 98 15.20 -8.70 14.70
CA ASP A 98 16.18 -7.86 14.01
C ASP A 98 16.05 -8.07 12.48
N ASN A 99 15.73 -9.28 12.00
CA ASN A 99 15.45 -9.59 10.58
C ASN A 99 14.50 -8.62 9.84
N LEU A 100 13.69 -7.83 10.55
CA LEU A 100 12.78 -6.85 9.96
C LEU A 100 13.44 -5.63 9.34
N ILE A 101 14.71 -5.32 9.68
CA ILE A 101 15.44 -4.22 9.04
C ILE A 101 15.70 -4.61 7.59
N GLY A 102 14.97 -4.01 6.66
CA GLY A 102 15.24 -4.06 5.23
C GLY A 102 15.37 -2.66 4.66
N ILE A 103 15.96 -2.56 3.47
CA ILE A 103 16.05 -1.32 2.71
C ILE A 103 14.88 -1.30 1.75
N SER A 104 14.08 -0.23 1.84
CA SER A 104 12.88 -0.05 1.02
C SER A 104 13.24 0.09 -0.47
N GLY A 105 14.31 0.82 -0.76
CA GLY A 105 14.65 1.20 -2.12
C GLY A 105 15.68 2.31 -2.15
N TYR A 106 15.61 3.10 -3.21
CA TYR A 106 16.42 4.27 -3.46
C TYR A 106 15.55 5.52 -3.54
N THR A 107 16.08 6.67 -3.15
CA THR A 107 15.38 7.94 -3.28
C THR A 107 16.36 9.04 -3.66
N VAL A 108 15.83 10.17 -4.11
CA VAL A 108 16.61 11.36 -4.47
C VAL A 108 16.12 12.50 -3.60
N LEU A 109 17.01 13.04 -2.76
CA LEU A 109 16.73 14.21 -1.94
C LEU A 109 17.52 15.40 -2.46
N THR A 110 16.83 16.51 -2.73
CA THR A 110 17.44 17.80 -3.07
C THR A 110 17.51 18.69 -1.83
N GLU A 111 18.37 19.71 -1.84
CA GLU A 111 18.45 20.68 -0.73
C GLU A 111 17.09 21.34 -0.45
N GLU A 112 16.32 21.65 -1.50
CA GLU A 112 14.97 22.22 -1.41
C GLU A 112 13.98 21.27 -0.71
N VAL A 113 13.97 19.99 -1.10
CA VAL A 113 13.13 18.95 -0.49
C VAL A 113 13.48 18.76 0.98
N MET A 114 14.78 18.80 1.30
CA MET A 114 15.28 18.66 2.66
C MET A 114 14.91 19.87 3.52
N GLU A 115 15.08 21.09 3.02
CA GLU A 115 14.72 22.32 3.74
C GLU A 115 13.21 22.34 4.05
N LYS A 116 12.37 21.97 3.09
CA LYS A 116 10.91 21.93 3.29
C LYS A 116 10.49 20.94 4.39
N ARG A 117 11.16 19.78 4.48
CA ARG A 117 10.86 18.72 5.46
C ARG A 117 11.72 18.75 6.71
N GLY A 118 12.51 19.81 6.90
CA GLY A 118 13.41 19.95 8.05
C GLY A 118 14.44 18.83 8.17
N MET A 119 14.89 18.25 7.06
CA MET A 119 15.92 17.21 7.00
C MET A 119 17.31 17.83 6.98
N GLU A 120 18.31 17.12 7.50
CA GLU A 120 19.69 17.62 7.53
C GLU A 120 20.74 16.56 7.22
N VAL A 121 21.83 16.97 6.58
CA VAL A 121 23.01 16.12 6.42
C VAL A 121 23.82 16.14 7.71
N VAL A 122 23.76 15.06 8.49
CA VAL A 122 24.45 14.96 9.79
C VAL A 122 25.92 14.56 9.64
N ALA A 123 26.30 13.98 8.50
CA ALA A 123 27.70 13.68 8.16
C ALA A 123 27.91 13.61 6.65
N GLY A 124 29.08 14.05 6.17
CA GLY A 124 29.45 13.97 4.75
C GLY A 124 28.71 14.97 3.87
N HIS A 125 28.26 14.53 2.69
CA HIS A 125 27.51 15.35 1.73
C HIS A 125 26.46 14.51 0.97
N LEU A 126 25.56 15.18 0.25
CA LEU A 126 24.63 14.51 -0.66
C LEU A 126 25.38 13.90 -1.86
N PRO A 127 24.91 12.76 -2.40
CA PRO A 127 25.51 12.13 -3.57
C PRO A 127 25.38 13.00 -4.82
N THR A 128 26.48 13.13 -5.55
CA THR A 128 26.54 13.86 -6.82
C THR A 128 26.96 12.97 -7.99
N GLY A 129 27.67 11.87 -7.72
CA GLY A 129 28.14 10.92 -8.72
C GLY A 129 27.26 9.67 -8.89
N LEU A 130 27.58 8.86 -9.90
CA LEU A 130 26.93 7.58 -10.21
C LEU A 130 27.33 6.43 -9.29
N ASN A 131 28.37 6.61 -8.48
CA ASN A 131 28.91 5.60 -7.57
C ASN A 131 28.82 6.05 -6.10
N GLU A 132 28.03 7.09 -5.82
CA GLU A 132 27.88 7.67 -4.50
C GLU A 132 26.51 7.36 -3.93
N VAL A 133 26.45 7.14 -2.62
CA VAL A 133 25.20 6.92 -1.89
C VAL A 133 25.28 7.60 -0.52
N ALA A 134 24.15 8.12 -0.03
CA ALA A 134 24.02 8.55 1.35
C ALA A 134 23.00 7.65 2.06
N LEU A 135 23.26 7.38 3.34
CA LEU A 135 22.36 6.58 4.17
C LEU A 135 21.42 7.50 4.92
N THR A 136 20.18 7.06 5.14
CA THR A 136 19.35 7.68 6.17
C THR A 136 19.86 7.31 7.56
N THR A 137 19.52 8.11 8.57
CA THR A 137 19.78 7.78 9.98
C THR A 137 19.22 6.41 10.36
N SER A 138 18.05 6.02 9.84
CA SER A 138 17.46 4.68 10.08
C SER A 138 18.31 3.54 9.54
N ILE A 139 18.87 3.67 8.33
CA ILE A 139 19.77 2.65 7.76
C ILE A 139 21.11 2.64 8.50
N PHE A 140 21.65 3.82 8.83
CA PHE A 140 22.86 3.90 9.65
C PHE A 140 22.68 3.19 11.00
N GLU A 141 21.52 3.33 11.65
CA GLU A 141 21.21 2.65 12.90
C GLU A 141 21.29 1.12 12.80
N ALA A 142 20.91 0.57 11.64
CA ALA A 142 21.11 -0.85 11.36
C ALA A 142 22.60 -1.24 11.37
N PHE A 143 23.46 -0.45 10.70
CA PHE A 143 24.91 -0.67 10.71
C PHE A 143 25.52 -0.47 12.10
N ARG A 144 25.04 0.50 12.88
CA ARG A 144 25.47 0.70 14.27
C ARG A 144 25.15 -0.53 15.14
N ARG A 145 23.96 -1.10 14.96
CA ARG A 145 23.50 -2.28 15.71
C ARG A 145 24.20 -3.56 15.28
N ARG A 146 24.34 -3.81 13.98
CA ARG A 146 24.82 -5.08 13.42
C ARG A 146 26.30 -5.11 13.06
N GLY A 147 26.90 -3.95 12.83
CA GLY A 147 28.25 -3.79 12.30
C GLY A 147 28.31 -3.83 10.77
N TYR A 148 29.49 -3.56 10.23
CA TYR A 148 29.78 -3.55 8.80
C TYR A 148 30.71 -4.73 8.45
N ILE A 149 30.38 -5.52 7.43
CA ILE A 149 31.16 -6.65 6.96
C ILE A 149 32.04 -6.20 5.80
N ASN A 150 33.36 -6.29 5.98
CA ASN A 150 34.36 -6.04 4.96
C ASN A 150 35.11 -7.34 4.64
N ASN A 151 34.93 -7.90 3.44
CA ASN A 151 35.63 -9.12 3.01
C ASN A 151 35.63 -10.23 4.09
N THR A 152 34.48 -10.48 4.72
CA THR A 152 34.21 -11.41 5.85
C THR A 152 34.59 -10.94 7.26
N GLN A 153 35.28 -9.81 7.43
CA GLN A 153 35.59 -9.25 8.74
C GLN A 153 34.49 -8.30 9.22
N LEU A 154 34.02 -8.49 10.45
CA LEU A 154 33.06 -7.59 11.08
C LEU A 154 33.77 -6.39 11.71
N GLU A 155 33.39 -5.20 11.29
CA GLU A 155 33.81 -3.91 11.83
C GLU A 155 32.68 -3.29 12.66
N THR A 156 33.03 -2.68 13.80
CA THR A 156 32.05 -1.99 14.65
C THR A 156 31.86 -0.55 14.18
N ILE A 157 30.61 -0.11 14.04
CA ILE A 157 30.25 1.25 13.66
C ILE A 157 29.70 1.97 14.90
N SER A 158 30.31 3.09 15.29
CA SER A 158 29.90 3.84 16.50
C SER A 158 29.48 5.28 16.20
N SER A 159 30.08 5.90 15.18
CA SER A 159 29.81 7.27 14.73
C SER A 159 29.44 7.30 13.26
N TYR A 160 28.72 8.34 12.83
CA TYR A 160 28.43 8.58 11.40
C TYR A 160 29.70 8.64 10.54
N PHE A 161 30.81 9.15 11.07
CA PHE A 161 32.07 9.22 10.32
C PHE A 161 32.70 7.85 10.07
N ASP A 162 32.36 6.83 10.87
CA ASP A 162 32.93 5.49 10.71
C ASP A 162 32.40 4.79 9.46
N ILE A 163 31.21 5.18 8.97
CA ILE A 163 30.61 4.56 7.78
C ILE A 163 31.03 5.25 6.47
N LEU A 164 31.50 6.50 6.54
CA LEU A 164 31.87 7.27 5.35
C LEU A 164 33.06 6.64 4.61
N GLY A 165 32.99 6.62 3.28
CA GLY A 165 34.00 6.03 2.40
C GLY A 165 33.94 4.51 2.29
N LYS A 166 33.06 3.84 3.04
CA LYS A 166 32.84 2.39 2.89
C LYS A 166 31.99 2.10 1.66
N SER A 167 32.23 0.97 1.03
CA SER A 167 31.45 0.50 -0.11
C SER A 167 30.30 -0.38 0.34
N ILE A 168 29.14 -0.23 -0.27
CA ILE A 168 28.01 -1.13 -0.13
C ILE A 168 27.65 -1.71 -1.49
N ARG A 169 27.14 -2.93 -1.47
CA ARG A 169 26.63 -3.64 -2.63
C ARG A 169 25.15 -3.92 -2.43
N ASP A 170 24.38 -3.54 -3.43
CA ASP A 170 23.03 -4.05 -3.55
C ASP A 170 23.11 -5.50 -4.04
N ASN A 171 22.49 -6.41 -3.29
CA ASN A 171 22.34 -7.80 -3.66
C ASN A 171 20.86 -8.16 -3.65
N ASN A 172 20.05 -7.36 -4.33
CA ASN A 172 18.73 -7.77 -4.70
C ASN A 172 18.86 -8.64 -5.96
N SER A 173 18.43 -9.89 -5.83
CA SER A 173 18.57 -10.92 -6.84
C SER A 173 17.82 -10.62 -8.15
N THR A 174 16.96 -9.59 -8.13
CA THR A 174 16.27 -9.03 -9.29
C THR A 174 17.05 -7.93 -10.03
N HIS A 175 18.13 -7.38 -9.45
CA HIS A 175 18.82 -6.20 -10.00
C HIS A 175 19.48 -6.46 -11.34
N GLN A 176 19.15 -5.63 -12.33
CA GLN A 176 19.84 -5.59 -13.62
C GLN A 176 21.29 -5.10 -13.49
N TYR A 177 21.62 -4.37 -12.41
CA TYR A 177 22.93 -3.75 -12.15
C TYR A 177 23.40 -3.99 -10.70
N ASN A 178 24.52 -4.70 -10.54
CA ASN A 178 25.26 -4.72 -9.26
C ASN A 178 25.88 -3.34 -9.03
N MET A 179 25.19 -2.49 -8.26
CA MET A 179 25.69 -1.17 -7.90
C MET A 179 26.69 -1.30 -6.76
N ASN A 180 27.96 -1.02 -7.06
CA ASN A 180 28.99 -0.81 -6.06
C ASN A 180 28.98 0.69 -5.69
N LEU A 181 28.37 1.03 -4.57
CA LEU A 181 28.20 2.42 -4.14
C LEU A 181 29.11 2.74 -2.96
N VAL A 182 29.70 3.93 -2.94
CA VAL A 182 30.51 4.45 -1.84
C VAL A 182 29.65 5.37 -1.00
N ILE A 183 29.63 5.13 0.32
CA ILE A 183 28.86 5.94 1.25
C ILE A 183 29.56 7.30 1.42
N VAL A 184 28.92 8.38 0.97
CA VAL A 184 29.44 9.75 1.03
C VAL A 184 28.76 10.64 2.06
N GLY A 185 27.62 10.19 2.61
CA GLY A 185 26.89 10.96 3.61
C GLY A 185 25.91 10.15 4.45
N VAL A 186 25.46 10.77 5.54
CA VAL A 186 24.35 10.32 6.37
C VAL A 186 23.37 11.48 6.53
N VAL A 187 22.09 11.24 6.25
CA VAL A 187 21.01 12.22 6.28
C VAL A 187 20.03 11.87 7.37
N ASP A 188 19.76 12.82 8.26
CA ASP A 188 18.63 12.74 9.17
C ASP A 188 17.35 13.15 8.43
N THR A 189 16.42 12.21 8.40
CA THR A 189 15.11 12.40 7.76
C THR A 189 14.06 12.91 8.75
N SER A 190 14.49 13.34 9.94
CA SER A 190 13.66 13.91 11.00
C SER A 190 12.57 12.97 11.52
N ILE A 191 12.70 11.67 11.23
CA ILE A 191 11.82 10.62 11.72
C ILE A 191 11.96 10.48 13.24
N ARG A 192 10.83 10.60 13.94
CA ARG A 192 10.76 10.36 15.38
C ARG A 192 10.49 8.87 15.61
N MET A 193 11.52 8.14 16.02
CA MET A 193 11.36 6.79 16.57
C MET A 193 11.25 6.92 18.09
N ASP A 194 10.05 6.73 18.66
CA ASP A 194 9.83 6.83 20.11
C ASP A 194 10.07 5.46 20.75
N TYR A 195 11.26 5.29 21.33
CA TYR A 195 11.72 4.06 21.98
C TYR A 195 11.07 3.83 23.37
N GLY A 196 9.78 4.10 23.53
CA GLY A 196 9.07 3.98 24.81
C GLY A 196 8.79 2.52 25.25
N GLU A 197 9.03 2.19 26.52
CA GLU A 197 8.77 0.85 27.11
C GLU A 197 7.27 0.50 27.30
N ASN A 198 6.34 1.41 26.99
CA ASN A 198 4.92 1.32 27.41
C ASN A 198 3.92 1.33 26.25
N ASN A 199 4.21 0.61 25.16
CA ASN A 199 3.20 0.37 24.13
C ASN A 199 2.53 -0.99 24.38
N SER A 200 1.26 -0.99 24.79
CA SER A 200 0.52 -2.20 25.19
C SER A 200 0.39 -3.24 24.07
N PHE A 201 0.51 -2.84 22.81
CA PHE A 201 0.50 -3.76 21.66
C PHE A 201 1.88 -4.43 21.43
N VAL A 202 2.98 -3.71 21.67
CA VAL A 202 4.36 -4.23 21.60
C VAL A 202 4.55 -5.44 22.54
N SER A 203 3.84 -5.46 23.67
CA SER A 203 3.85 -6.60 24.60
C SER A 203 3.23 -7.90 24.05
N ASN A 204 2.33 -7.85 23.06
CA ASN A 204 1.67 -9.04 22.50
C ASN A 204 2.51 -9.75 21.43
N TYR A 205 3.43 -9.04 20.77
CA TYR A 205 4.28 -9.58 19.70
C TYR A 205 5.77 -9.69 20.07
N ALA A 206 6.15 -9.39 21.31
CA ALA A 206 7.52 -9.48 21.82
C ALA A 206 8.56 -8.67 21.00
N TYR A 207 8.12 -7.60 20.34
CA TYR A 207 9.03 -6.60 19.75
C TYR A 207 9.55 -5.67 20.85
N ASP A 208 10.74 -5.08 20.66
CA ASP A 208 11.04 -3.82 21.33
C ASP A 208 10.32 -2.67 20.58
N SER A 209 10.21 -1.49 21.20
CA SER A 209 9.51 -0.33 20.61
C SER A 209 10.07 0.08 19.24
N TRP A 210 11.35 -0.15 19.02
CA TRP A 210 12.02 0.17 17.76
C TRP A 210 11.74 -0.84 16.65
N GLU A 211 11.78 -2.14 16.95
CA GLU A 211 11.47 -3.19 15.98
C GLU A 211 10.03 -3.05 15.47
N ALA A 212 9.12 -2.59 16.32
CA ALA A 212 7.75 -2.25 15.93
C ALA A 212 7.71 -1.04 14.97
N ASP A 213 8.40 0.06 15.29
CA ASP A 213 8.49 1.22 14.41
C ASP A 213 9.12 0.87 13.04
N VAL A 214 10.18 0.04 13.05
CA VAL A 214 10.80 -0.49 11.82
C VAL A 214 9.78 -1.30 11.02
N TYR A 215 9.01 -2.18 11.65
CA TYR A 215 8.02 -3.01 10.95
C TYR A 215 7.01 -2.17 10.14
N TYR A 216 6.48 -1.10 10.74
CA TYR A 216 5.48 -0.26 10.11
C TYR A 216 6.06 0.72 9.08
N ARG A 217 7.33 1.11 9.23
CA ARG A 217 7.97 2.15 8.41
C ARG A 217 9.03 1.65 7.44
N ARG A 218 9.39 0.36 7.45
CA ARG A 218 10.45 -0.24 6.61
C ARG A 218 10.26 -0.02 5.10
N ASP A 219 9.05 0.29 4.69
CA ASP A 219 8.71 0.53 3.29
C ASP A 219 8.64 2.03 2.94
N SER A 220 9.23 2.89 3.77
CA SER A 220 9.28 4.34 3.59
C SER A 220 10.66 4.84 3.18
N TYR A 221 10.71 6.09 2.72
CA TYR A 221 11.94 6.73 2.27
C TYR A 221 12.95 6.88 3.42
N HIS A 222 12.48 6.84 4.68
CA HIS A 222 13.33 6.77 5.87
C HIS A 222 14.20 5.51 5.89
N PHE A 223 13.82 4.46 5.18
CA PHE A 223 14.59 3.22 5.00
C PHE A 223 15.06 3.06 3.55
N SER A 224 15.22 4.15 2.81
CA SER A 224 15.78 4.16 1.45
C SER A 224 17.20 4.71 1.42
N ASN A 225 18.02 4.17 0.53
CA ASN A 225 19.30 4.78 0.19
C ASN A 225 19.08 6.06 -0.60
N ILE A 226 19.83 7.11 -0.31
CA ILE A 226 19.78 8.36 -1.05
C ILE A 226 20.84 8.30 -2.14
N ILE A 227 20.45 8.57 -3.38
CA ILE A 227 21.33 8.55 -4.56
C ILE A 227 21.23 9.87 -5.32
N SER A 228 22.17 10.09 -6.24
CA SER A 228 22.14 11.25 -7.14
C SER A 228 20.98 11.11 -8.12
N ARG A 229 20.42 12.25 -8.56
CA ARG A 229 19.39 12.25 -9.61
C ARG A 229 19.89 11.57 -10.89
N GLU A 230 21.16 11.79 -11.24
CA GLU A 230 21.79 11.15 -12.40
C GLU A 230 21.80 9.61 -12.27
N LEU A 231 22.08 9.08 -11.07
CA LEU A 231 22.03 7.63 -10.84
C LEU A 231 20.58 7.11 -10.87
N ALA A 232 19.64 7.84 -10.29
CA ALA A 232 18.23 7.46 -10.36
C ALA A 232 17.74 7.41 -11.81
N ASP A 233 18.10 8.42 -12.61
CA ASP A 233 17.78 8.48 -14.04
C ASP A 233 18.53 7.41 -14.85
N TYR A 234 19.69 6.96 -14.37
CA TYR A 234 20.45 5.90 -15.04
C TYR A 234 19.92 4.51 -14.71
N ALA A 235 19.63 4.24 -13.44
CA ALA A 235 19.31 2.92 -12.91
C ALA A 235 17.81 2.62 -12.93
N PHE A 236 16.96 3.64 -12.83
CA PHE A 236 15.50 3.48 -12.69
C PHE A 236 14.68 4.20 -13.76
N CYS A 237 15.28 5.03 -14.63
CA CYS A 237 14.55 5.65 -15.73
C CYS A 237 14.41 4.71 -16.93
N GLU A 238 13.39 5.02 -17.72
CA GLU A 238 13.00 4.38 -18.96
C GLU A 238 14.11 4.51 -20.02
N LYS A 239 15.05 3.58 -20.01
CA LYS A 239 16.04 3.41 -21.09
C LYS A 239 15.74 2.20 -21.94
N GLY A 240 14.65 2.30 -22.70
CA GLY A 240 14.37 1.44 -23.85
C GLY A 240 14.01 0.01 -23.51
N ASP A 241 13.18 -0.58 -24.36
CA ASP A 241 12.67 -1.95 -24.31
C ASP A 241 13.68 -2.96 -23.75
N TYR A 242 13.51 -3.28 -22.46
CA TYR A 242 14.14 -4.45 -21.88
C TYR A 242 13.21 -5.65 -21.95
N ALA A 243 13.90 -6.76 -22.01
CA ALA A 243 13.46 -7.93 -22.69
C ALA A 243 13.26 -8.97 -21.57
N LYS A 244 12.01 -9.40 -21.29
CA LYS A 244 11.62 -10.23 -20.12
C LYS A 244 12.14 -11.68 -20.13
N TYR A 245 13.41 -11.90 -20.40
CA TYR A 245 14.08 -13.19 -20.15
C TYR A 245 15.42 -13.06 -19.43
N LYS A 246 15.64 -12.01 -18.62
CA LYS A 246 16.82 -11.95 -17.75
C LYS A 246 16.62 -12.54 -16.34
N PHE A 247 15.41 -12.70 -15.81
CA PHE A 247 15.25 -13.12 -14.42
C PHE A 247 14.18 -14.20 -14.19
N TYR A 248 14.55 -15.43 -14.57
CA TYR A 248 14.30 -16.65 -13.77
C TYR A 248 15.49 -17.62 -13.85
N PHE A 249 16.70 -17.08 -14.02
CA PHE A 249 17.95 -17.83 -13.83
C PHE A 249 18.57 -17.45 -12.48
N GLU A 250 17.80 -17.60 -11.39
CA GLU A 250 18.35 -17.53 -10.04
C GLU A 250 18.83 -18.92 -9.57
N ASP A 251 20.14 -18.97 -9.34
CA ASP A 251 20.83 -19.57 -8.20
C ASP A 251 20.76 -21.05 -7.85
N ASN A 252 20.05 -21.94 -8.56
CA ASN A 252 20.29 -23.39 -8.33
C ASN A 252 19.99 -24.36 -9.48
N PHE A 253 19.81 -23.87 -10.71
CA PHE A 253 19.61 -24.77 -11.84
C PHE A 253 20.48 -24.36 -13.02
N THR A 254 21.37 -25.27 -13.42
CA THR A 254 21.90 -25.36 -14.78
C THR A 254 20.73 -25.40 -15.75
N SER A 255 20.36 -24.24 -16.29
CA SER A 255 19.50 -24.20 -17.47
C SER A 255 20.33 -24.66 -18.66
N LEU A 256 19.98 -25.83 -19.19
CA LEU A 256 20.62 -26.37 -20.37
C LEU A 256 20.31 -25.49 -21.59
N LEU A 257 21.23 -24.60 -21.95
CA LEU A 257 21.29 -24.07 -23.32
C LEU A 257 22.04 -25.11 -24.16
N GLY A 258 21.30 -26.12 -24.61
CA GLY A 258 21.86 -27.17 -25.45
C GLY A 258 22.11 -26.69 -26.87
N ILE A 259 23.39 -26.48 -27.22
CA ILE A 259 23.78 -26.42 -28.64
C ILE A 259 23.55 -27.80 -29.24
N ASN A 260 22.49 -27.94 -30.03
CA ASN A 260 22.23 -29.16 -30.78
C ASN A 260 22.20 -28.84 -32.27
N SER A 261 23.38 -28.71 -32.90
CA SER A 261 23.49 -28.42 -34.33
C SER A 261 23.05 -29.64 -35.15
N THR A 262 21.77 -29.73 -35.51
CA THR A 262 21.22 -30.94 -36.14
C THR A 262 21.66 -31.12 -37.61
N ARG A 263 22.37 -30.16 -38.22
CA ARG A 263 22.86 -30.25 -39.60
C ARG A 263 24.27 -29.67 -39.84
N VAL A 264 25.23 -30.05 -39.01
CA VAL A 264 26.60 -30.26 -39.50
C VAL A 264 26.98 -31.69 -39.12
N THR A 265 26.43 -32.63 -39.91
CA THR A 265 26.79 -34.07 -39.96
C THR A 265 27.25 -34.70 -38.64
N GLU A 266 26.29 -35.33 -37.92
CA GLU A 266 26.48 -36.36 -36.89
C GLU A 266 27.76 -36.25 -36.04
N LEU A 267 27.76 -35.46 -34.96
CA LEU A 267 28.74 -35.62 -33.86
C LEU A 267 28.23 -34.98 -32.55
N SER A 268 27.95 -35.85 -31.57
CA SER A 268 27.94 -35.66 -30.11
C SER A 268 27.63 -34.28 -29.49
N SER A 269 26.47 -34.23 -28.84
CA SER A 269 26.13 -33.51 -27.60
C SER A 269 27.25 -32.75 -26.85
N ASN A 270 27.63 -31.56 -27.32
CA ASN A 270 28.32 -30.57 -26.50
C ASN A 270 27.38 -29.38 -26.28
N VAL A 271 26.76 -29.38 -25.09
CA VAL A 271 25.84 -28.35 -24.61
C VAL A 271 26.67 -27.23 -23.99
N ILE A 272 26.69 -26.02 -24.58
CA ILE A 272 27.29 -24.84 -23.96
C ILE A 272 26.26 -24.25 -22.98
N ASN A 273 26.40 -24.60 -21.71
CA ASN A 273 25.55 -24.08 -20.65
C ASN A 273 25.93 -22.64 -20.26
N ASN A 274 24.95 -21.87 -19.80
CA ASN A 274 25.12 -20.57 -19.14
C ASN A 274 25.66 -19.42 -20.02
N ILE A 275 25.00 -19.16 -21.16
CA ILE A 275 25.28 -17.98 -21.99
C ILE A 275 24.38 -16.82 -21.52
N ASN A 276 24.98 -15.69 -21.15
CA ASN A 276 24.25 -14.47 -20.82
C ASN A 276 23.90 -13.70 -22.10
N VAL A 277 22.62 -13.39 -22.30
CA VAL A 277 22.16 -12.74 -23.54
C VAL A 277 22.12 -11.22 -23.32
N THR A 278 22.67 -10.44 -24.26
CA THR A 278 22.69 -8.96 -24.18
C THR A 278 22.15 -8.37 -25.48
N ARG A 279 21.13 -7.50 -25.41
CA ARG A 279 20.64 -6.76 -26.58
C ARG A 279 21.64 -5.65 -26.94
N ILE A 280 22.06 -5.57 -28.21
CA ILE A 280 22.73 -4.37 -28.72
C ILE A 280 21.69 -3.51 -29.42
N LEU A 281 21.50 -2.29 -28.91
CA LEU A 281 20.55 -1.33 -29.45
C LEU A 281 21.08 -0.55 -30.67
N ASN A 282 22.40 -0.55 -30.89
CA ASN A 282 23.03 0.20 -31.98
C ASN A 282 24.05 -0.65 -32.77
N GLY A 283 23.67 -1.08 -33.97
CA GLY A 283 24.57 -1.70 -34.95
C GLY A 283 23.84 -2.10 -36.25
N ASP A 284 24.57 -2.14 -37.37
CA ASP A 284 24.09 -2.57 -38.69
C ASP A 284 23.94 -4.11 -38.76
N PHE A 285 23.04 -4.68 -37.94
CA PHE A 285 22.78 -6.12 -37.90
C PHE A 285 21.45 -6.49 -38.58
N SER A 286 21.31 -7.73 -39.07
CA SER A 286 20.03 -8.25 -39.61
C SER A 286 19.26 -9.03 -38.55
N ALA A 287 17.92 -9.14 -38.68
CA ALA A 287 17.10 -9.89 -37.73
C ALA A 287 17.39 -11.41 -37.80
N GLY A 288 17.42 -12.09 -36.64
CA GLY A 288 17.73 -13.53 -36.53
C GLY A 288 19.23 -13.88 -36.54
N GLU A 289 20.09 -12.86 -36.55
CA GLU A 289 21.54 -13.00 -36.48
C GLU A 289 22.05 -12.89 -35.04
N ILE A 290 22.99 -13.76 -34.69
CA ILE A 290 23.67 -13.75 -33.41
C ILE A 290 25.19 -13.62 -33.55
N TYR A 291 25.79 -12.89 -32.62
CA TYR A 291 27.25 -12.74 -32.52
C TYR A 291 27.72 -13.37 -31.23
N LEU A 292 28.77 -14.19 -31.31
CA LEU A 292 29.31 -14.92 -30.16
C LEU A 292 30.77 -14.57 -29.91
N ARG A 293 31.21 -14.78 -28.66
CA ARG A 293 32.62 -14.63 -28.30
C ARG A 293 33.45 -15.67 -29.06
N LYS A 294 34.60 -15.26 -29.60
CA LYS A 294 35.43 -16.10 -30.47
C LYS A 294 35.87 -17.40 -29.79
N ASP A 295 36.28 -17.33 -28.54
CA ASP A 295 36.70 -18.49 -27.74
C ASP A 295 35.61 -19.56 -27.59
N LEU A 296 34.34 -19.18 -27.48
CA LEU A 296 33.21 -20.10 -27.45
C LEU A 296 33.01 -20.77 -28.81
N LEU A 297 33.10 -20.01 -29.90
CA LEU A 297 33.07 -20.56 -31.25
C LEU A 297 34.25 -21.49 -31.52
N VAL A 298 35.46 -21.11 -31.09
CA VAL A 298 36.65 -21.95 -31.16
C VAL A 298 36.41 -23.25 -30.39
N SER A 299 35.90 -23.19 -29.16
CA SER A 299 35.63 -24.39 -28.36
C SER A 299 34.61 -25.33 -29.02
N ALA A 300 33.56 -24.79 -29.64
CA ALA A 300 32.55 -25.56 -30.37
C ALA A 300 33.10 -26.17 -31.67
N LEU A 301 34.01 -25.45 -32.35
CA LEU A 301 34.51 -25.79 -33.69
C LEU A 301 35.83 -26.56 -33.69
N THR A 302 36.57 -26.58 -32.58
CA THR A 302 37.80 -27.38 -32.42
C THR A 302 37.51 -28.88 -32.56
N VAL A 303 36.27 -29.30 -32.33
CA VAL A 303 35.81 -30.69 -32.57
C VAL A 303 35.56 -30.97 -34.06
N LEU A 304 35.28 -29.95 -34.87
CA LEU A 304 34.92 -30.07 -36.28
C LEU A 304 36.12 -29.90 -37.23
N PHE A 305 37.20 -29.27 -36.77
CA PHE A 305 38.40 -29.03 -37.57
C PHE A 305 39.62 -29.69 -36.91
N GLU A 306 40.32 -30.58 -37.61
CA GLU A 306 41.60 -31.17 -37.14
C GLU A 306 42.66 -30.10 -36.81
N GLU A 307 42.58 -28.93 -37.46
CA GLU A 307 43.36 -27.73 -37.14
C GLU A 307 42.46 -26.48 -37.27
N PHE A 308 42.35 -25.71 -36.19
CA PHE A 308 41.60 -24.46 -36.13
C PHE A 308 42.39 -23.31 -36.80
N SER A 309 41.71 -22.52 -37.64
CA SER A 309 42.23 -21.25 -38.15
C SER A 309 41.11 -20.22 -38.30
N ASP A 310 41.44 -18.94 -38.16
CA ASP A 310 40.49 -17.84 -38.32
C ASP A 310 39.85 -17.83 -39.71
N GLU A 311 40.61 -18.20 -40.75
CA GLU A 311 40.10 -18.31 -42.12
C GLU A 311 39.03 -19.41 -42.27
N LYS A 312 39.15 -20.54 -41.54
CA LYS A 312 38.14 -21.60 -41.54
C LYS A 312 36.89 -21.20 -40.76
N LEU A 313 37.06 -20.46 -39.66
CA LEU A 313 35.94 -19.91 -38.88
C LEU A 313 35.12 -18.94 -39.73
N GLU A 314 35.79 -18.02 -40.42
CA GLU A 314 35.15 -17.06 -41.32
C GLU A 314 34.44 -17.74 -42.49
N GLN A 315 35.05 -18.78 -43.10
CA GLN A 315 34.39 -19.59 -44.13
C GLN A 315 33.16 -20.32 -43.59
N ALA A 316 33.22 -20.84 -42.36
CA ALA A 316 32.10 -21.56 -41.74
C ALA A 316 30.92 -20.61 -41.48
N ILE A 317 31.17 -19.41 -40.96
CA ILE A 317 30.18 -18.35 -40.76
C ILE A 317 29.60 -17.88 -42.10
N ALA A 318 30.46 -17.58 -43.09
CA ALA A 318 30.05 -17.13 -44.42
C ALA A 318 29.25 -18.19 -45.21
N SER A 319 29.43 -19.47 -44.90
CA SER A 319 28.72 -20.57 -45.55
C SER A 319 27.29 -20.81 -45.04
N GLU A 320 26.85 -20.05 -44.04
CA GLU A 320 25.55 -20.19 -43.35
C GLU A 320 25.29 -21.58 -42.74
N LYS A 321 26.35 -22.36 -42.50
CA LYS A 321 26.26 -23.72 -41.94
C LYS A 321 26.24 -23.76 -40.42
N LEU A 322 26.43 -22.61 -39.77
CA LEU A 322 26.48 -22.49 -38.31
C LEU A 322 25.19 -21.88 -37.78
N ASN A 323 24.32 -22.75 -37.26
CA ASN A 323 23.11 -22.37 -36.57
C ASN A 323 23.15 -22.86 -35.11
N ILE A 324 22.53 -22.10 -34.22
CA ILE A 324 22.33 -22.46 -32.81
C ILE A 324 20.86 -22.70 -32.57
N PHE A 325 20.54 -23.72 -31.78
CA PHE A 325 19.20 -23.96 -31.28
C PHE A 325 19.15 -23.55 -29.81
N ALA A 326 18.20 -22.71 -29.43
CA ALA A 326 17.94 -22.37 -28.02
C ALA A 326 16.54 -22.84 -27.63
N ASN A 327 16.44 -23.49 -26.47
CA ASN A 327 15.16 -23.81 -25.86
C ASN A 327 14.81 -22.74 -24.84
N ILE A 328 13.60 -22.19 -24.94
CA ILE A 328 13.08 -21.14 -24.05
C ILE A 328 11.92 -21.73 -23.27
N TYR A 329 11.94 -21.51 -21.96
CA TYR A 329 10.90 -21.99 -21.05
C TYR A 329 10.14 -20.82 -20.44
N ASP A 330 8.81 -20.90 -20.41
CA ASP A 330 7.95 -19.96 -19.67
C ASP A 330 7.80 -20.44 -18.22
N PHE A 331 8.04 -19.54 -17.26
CA PHE A 331 8.06 -19.85 -15.82
C PHE A 331 7.17 -18.89 -15.04
N LYS A 332 6.24 -19.45 -14.26
CA LYS A 332 5.34 -18.67 -13.40
C LYS A 332 5.13 -19.36 -12.07
N GLY A 333 5.55 -18.71 -10.98
CA GLY A 333 5.26 -19.18 -9.62
C GLY A 333 5.79 -20.57 -9.27
N GLY A 334 6.92 -20.99 -9.84
CA GLY A 334 7.54 -22.29 -9.51
C GLY A 334 7.34 -23.41 -10.55
N GLU A 335 6.50 -23.22 -11.57
CA GLU A 335 6.18 -24.25 -12.57
C GLU A 335 6.54 -23.83 -14.01
N TYR A 336 7.01 -24.79 -14.81
CA TYR A 336 7.29 -24.63 -16.24
C TYR A 336 6.01 -24.82 -17.06
N LEU A 337 5.65 -23.81 -17.85
CA LEU A 337 4.38 -23.77 -18.57
C LEU A 337 4.51 -24.19 -20.05
N GLN A 338 5.63 -23.86 -20.71
CA GLN A 338 5.81 -24.12 -22.14
C GLN A 338 7.29 -24.15 -22.55
N GLU A 339 7.65 -24.98 -23.54
CA GLU A 339 8.99 -25.06 -24.17
C GLU A 339 8.90 -24.69 -25.65
N ASN A 340 9.72 -23.73 -26.09
CA ASN A 340 9.85 -23.35 -27.50
C ASN A 340 11.32 -23.45 -27.94
N ALA A 341 11.60 -24.27 -28.95
CA ALA A 341 12.92 -24.38 -29.57
C ALA A 341 13.02 -23.41 -30.76
N ILE A 342 14.01 -22.52 -30.74
CA ILE A 342 14.23 -21.50 -31.77
C ILE A 342 15.64 -21.65 -32.38
N GLU A 343 15.74 -21.58 -33.70
CA GLU A 343 17.00 -21.64 -34.46
C GLU A 343 17.52 -20.23 -34.78
N TYR A 344 18.82 -20.00 -34.57
CA TYR A 344 19.51 -18.72 -34.78
C TYR A 344 20.72 -18.90 -35.70
N LYS A 345 20.97 -17.92 -36.57
CA LYS A 345 22.13 -17.91 -37.47
C LYS A 345 23.29 -17.15 -36.83
N ILE A 346 24.47 -17.76 -36.76
CA ILE A 346 25.68 -17.04 -36.32
C ILE A 346 26.18 -16.16 -37.46
N ALA A 347 26.18 -14.84 -37.24
CA ALA A 347 26.59 -13.85 -38.24
C ALA A 347 28.02 -13.33 -38.05
N GLY A 348 28.58 -13.49 -36.85
CA GLY A 348 29.96 -13.07 -36.59
C GLY A 348 30.43 -13.37 -35.17
N TYR A 349 31.62 -12.89 -34.86
CA TYR A 349 32.25 -13.07 -33.56
C TYR A 349 32.95 -11.82 -33.07
N TRP A 350 33.22 -11.77 -31.76
CA TRP A 350 33.97 -10.69 -31.13
C TRP A 350 35.06 -11.24 -30.21
N GLU A 351 36.09 -10.43 -29.97
CA GLU A 351 37.26 -10.77 -29.13
C GLU A 351 37.36 -9.82 -27.92
N VAL A 352 37.91 -10.32 -26.81
CA VAL A 352 38.20 -9.53 -25.61
C VAL A 352 39.72 -9.31 -25.53
N GLU A 353 40.19 -8.06 -25.55
CA GLU A 353 41.64 -7.75 -25.44
C GLU A 353 42.18 -7.76 -23.99
N ASN A 354 41.33 -7.89 -22.96
CA ASN A 354 41.74 -8.12 -21.57
C ASN A 354 40.57 -8.66 -20.74
N SER A 355 40.60 -9.94 -20.36
CA SER A 355 39.59 -10.56 -19.50
C SER A 355 39.95 -10.38 -18.02
N GLY A 356 39.71 -9.18 -17.45
CA GLY A 356 39.42 -9.13 -16.00
C GLY A 356 38.00 -9.63 -15.77
N ASP A 357 37.73 -10.37 -14.67
CA ASP A 357 36.47 -10.92 -14.09
C ASP A 357 35.27 -11.36 -14.99
N LEU A 358 35.34 -11.18 -16.30
CA LEU A 358 34.36 -11.53 -17.33
C LEU A 358 34.62 -12.92 -17.91
N THR A 359 35.41 -13.75 -17.21
CA THR A 359 35.86 -15.07 -17.68
C THR A 359 34.70 -16.04 -17.94
N ASP A 360 33.54 -15.83 -17.31
CA ASP A 360 32.40 -16.76 -17.38
C ASP A 360 31.22 -16.28 -18.26
N LEU A 361 31.37 -15.15 -18.96
CA LEU A 361 30.24 -14.50 -19.63
C LEU A 361 30.28 -14.71 -21.15
N GLY A 362 29.62 -15.77 -21.63
CA GLY A 362 29.26 -15.88 -23.04
C GLY A 362 28.20 -14.84 -23.37
N ILE A 363 28.55 -13.79 -24.10
CA ILE A 363 27.63 -12.71 -24.49
C ILE A 363 27.12 -12.96 -25.92
N MET A 364 25.80 -13.06 -26.07
CA MET A 364 25.11 -13.17 -27.37
C MET A 364 24.39 -11.86 -27.69
N PHE A 365 24.55 -11.36 -28.91
CA PHE A 365 23.88 -10.16 -29.43
C PHE A 365 22.80 -10.52 -30.44
N PHE A 366 21.65 -9.84 -30.43
CA PHE A 366 20.53 -10.04 -31.36
C PHE A 366 19.83 -8.70 -31.68
N LYS A 367 19.12 -8.62 -32.81
CA LYS A 367 18.34 -7.44 -33.23
C LYS A 367 16.81 -7.71 -33.21
N ASP A 368 16.10 -6.84 -32.50
CA ASP A 368 14.65 -6.55 -32.36
C ASP A 368 13.57 -7.66 -32.37
N ASP A 369 12.65 -7.47 -31.42
CA ASP A 369 11.27 -7.95 -31.19
C ASP A 369 11.00 -9.45 -31.11
N PHE A 370 11.92 -10.31 -31.54
CA PHE A 370 11.55 -11.71 -31.76
C PHE A 370 11.53 -12.59 -30.51
N LEU A 371 12.27 -12.20 -29.47
CA LEU A 371 12.52 -13.03 -28.29
C LEU A 371 11.78 -12.57 -27.03
N PHE A 372 11.24 -11.37 -27.01
CA PHE A 372 10.84 -10.72 -25.77
C PHE A 372 9.49 -10.04 -25.94
N GLU A 373 8.54 -10.34 -25.05
CA GLU A 373 7.39 -9.45 -24.86
C GLU A 373 7.91 -8.13 -24.32
N GLU A 374 7.62 -7.04 -25.03
CA GLU A 374 7.83 -5.67 -24.54
C GLU A 374 7.02 -5.50 -23.25
N GLN A 375 7.73 -5.26 -22.14
CA GLN A 375 7.14 -4.67 -20.96
C GLN A 375 7.60 -3.21 -20.90
N PRO A 376 6.70 -2.25 -20.72
CA PRO A 376 7.10 -0.88 -20.45
C PRO A 376 7.93 -0.89 -19.15
N THR A 377 9.21 -0.55 -19.28
CA THR A 377 10.17 -0.50 -18.17
C THR A 377 10.41 0.97 -17.86
N GLY A 378 9.47 1.53 -17.10
CA GLY A 378 9.47 2.92 -16.66
C GLY A 378 10.05 3.11 -15.26
N ASN A 379 9.93 4.32 -14.70
CA ASN A 379 10.34 4.65 -13.33
C ASN A 379 9.80 3.60 -12.36
N LEU A 380 10.66 2.70 -11.89
CA LEU A 380 10.29 1.59 -11.00
C LEU A 380 10.01 2.14 -9.60
N VAL A 381 8.95 2.94 -9.48
CA VAL A 381 8.55 3.56 -8.23
C VAL A 381 7.73 2.54 -7.46
N LYS A 382 8.20 2.21 -6.25
CA LYS A 382 7.51 1.32 -5.32
C LYS A 382 6.46 2.06 -4.51
N GLY A 383 6.67 3.35 -4.29
CA GLY A 383 5.80 4.20 -3.50
C GLY A 383 6.17 5.67 -3.63
N ALA A 384 5.19 6.52 -3.36
CA ALA A 384 5.34 7.96 -3.34
C ALA A 384 4.87 8.48 -1.97
N TYR A 385 5.72 9.25 -1.29
CA TYR A 385 5.44 9.79 0.05
C TYR A 385 5.17 11.28 -0.03
N TYR A 386 3.92 11.65 0.23
CA TYR A 386 3.42 13.01 0.11
C TYR A 386 3.47 13.71 1.45
N LEU A 387 3.91 14.97 1.44
CA LEU A 387 3.84 15.84 2.61
C LEU A 387 2.42 16.41 2.71
N ILE A 388 1.82 16.31 3.90
CA ILE A 388 0.46 16.75 4.21
C ILE A 388 0.55 17.91 5.20
N ASP A 389 0.51 19.14 4.68
CA ASP A 389 0.66 20.37 5.50
C ASP A 389 -0.68 20.81 6.11
N ASN A 390 -1.80 20.39 5.51
CA ASN A 390 -3.14 20.82 5.91
C ASN A 390 -4.21 19.76 5.55
N GLU A 391 -5.40 19.95 6.11
CA GLU A 391 -6.56 19.06 5.87
C GLU A 391 -6.93 18.96 4.39
N GLN A 392 -6.75 20.04 3.61
CA GLN A 392 -7.05 20.04 2.18
C GLN A 392 -6.08 19.16 1.39
N ASP A 393 -4.81 19.11 1.79
CA ASP A 393 -3.83 18.18 1.20
C ASP A 393 -4.25 16.72 1.45
N PHE A 394 -4.75 16.43 2.65
CA PHE A 394 -5.28 15.12 2.99
C PHE A 394 -6.56 14.79 2.21
N GLU A 395 -7.46 15.76 1.98
CA GLU A 395 -8.64 15.55 1.12
C GLU A 395 -8.24 15.19 -0.31
N VAL A 396 -7.26 15.89 -0.87
CA VAL A 396 -6.71 15.62 -2.21
C VAL A 396 -6.11 14.21 -2.28
N LEU A 397 -5.36 13.80 -1.24
CA LEU A 397 -4.83 12.45 -1.10
C LEU A 397 -5.95 11.39 -0.99
N SER A 398 -6.97 11.67 -0.18
CA SER A 398 -8.13 10.80 0.02
C SER A 398 -8.91 10.56 -1.27
N ASP A 399 -8.99 11.57 -2.14
CA ASP A 399 -9.57 11.43 -3.46
C ASP A 399 -8.78 10.49 -4.36
N LEU A 400 -7.45 10.44 -4.25
CA LEU A 400 -6.64 9.44 -4.96
C LEU A 400 -6.96 8.02 -4.51
N LEU A 401 -7.15 7.82 -3.20
CA LEU A 401 -7.37 6.50 -2.59
C LEU A 401 -8.77 5.92 -2.85
N LYS A 402 -9.70 6.74 -3.37
CA LYS A 402 -10.98 6.23 -3.88
C LYS A 402 -10.80 5.35 -5.11
N ASP A 403 -9.66 5.47 -5.80
CA ASP A 403 -9.29 4.55 -6.85
C ASP A 403 -8.87 3.20 -6.25
N ASN A 404 -9.37 2.11 -6.83
CA ASN A 404 -9.28 0.77 -6.23
C ASN A 404 -7.88 0.16 -6.28
N ASP A 405 -6.95 0.86 -6.92
CA ASP A 405 -5.60 0.41 -7.21
C ASP A 405 -4.56 1.07 -6.28
N PHE A 406 -4.95 1.96 -5.35
CA PHE A 406 -4.03 2.60 -4.40
C PHE A 406 -4.37 2.34 -2.93
N SER A 407 -3.36 2.34 -2.06
CA SER A 407 -3.53 2.28 -0.61
C SER A 407 -2.58 3.21 0.13
N ILE A 408 -3.00 3.74 1.28
CA ILE A 408 -2.12 4.47 2.19
C ILE A 408 -1.10 3.50 2.80
N VAL A 409 0.13 4.00 2.91
CA VAL A 409 1.24 3.38 3.60
C VAL A 409 1.69 4.36 4.67
N SER A 410 1.35 4.05 5.90
CA SER A 410 1.74 4.80 7.09
C SER A 410 1.71 3.84 8.27
N ILE A 411 2.31 4.23 9.39
CA ILE A 411 2.15 3.52 10.67
C ILE A 411 0.68 3.41 11.10
N PHE A 412 -0.18 4.28 10.56
CA PHE A 412 -1.63 4.30 10.81
C PHE A 412 -2.46 3.68 9.68
N SER A 413 -1.88 3.05 8.65
CA SER A 413 -2.68 2.53 7.53
C SER A 413 -3.75 1.54 7.98
N GLU A 414 -3.42 0.66 8.94
CA GLU A 414 -4.38 -0.25 9.56
C GLU A 414 -5.46 0.52 10.33
N ASP A 415 -5.06 1.49 11.15
CA ASP A 415 -5.99 2.33 11.91
C ASP A 415 -6.95 3.08 10.99
N PHE A 416 -6.48 3.62 9.86
CA PHE A 416 -7.31 4.30 8.86
C PHE A 416 -8.30 3.34 8.20
N GLU A 417 -7.86 2.14 7.83
CA GLU A 417 -8.75 1.11 7.27
C GLU A 417 -9.82 0.73 8.29
N PHE A 418 -9.44 0.46 9.55
CA PHE A 418 -10.37 0.17 10.63
C PHE A 418 -11.38 1.31 10.83
N VAL A 419 -10.92 2.56 10.93
CA VAL A 419 -11.79 3.74 11.08
C VAL A 419 -12.78 3.84 9.92
N SER A 420 -12.34 3.60 8.69
CA SER A 420 -13.21 3.61 7.51
C SER A 420 -14.28 2.53 7.55
N ILE A 421 -13.88 1.31 7.91
CA ILE A 421 -14.73 0.14 8.00
C ILE A 421 -15.78 0.35 9.10
N TYR A 422 -15.35 0.77 10.30
CA TYR A 422 -16.26 1.02 11.43
C TYR A 422 -17.24 2.15 11.12
N THR A 423 -16.78 3.26 10.55
CA THR A 423 -17.64 4.37 10.13
C THR A 423 -18.69 3.89 9.13
N PHE A 424 -18.28 3.14 8.11
CA PHE A 424 -19.19 2.54 7.13
C PHE A 424 -20.22 1.63 7.79
N PHE A 425 -19.80 0.75 8.70
CA PHE A 425 -20.70 -0.13 9.45
C PHE A 425 -21.69 0.65 10.31
N PHE A 426 -21.23 1.65 11.07
CA PHE A 426 -22.09 2.44 11.97
C PHE A 426 -23.07 3.33 11.20
N LYS A 427 -22.66 3.89 10.07
CA LYS A 427 -23.53 4.64 9.15
C LYS A 427 -24.67 3.76 8.64
N ASN A 428 -24.35 2.55 8.17
CA ASN A 428 -25.35 1.63 7.64
C ASN A 428 -26.28 1.09 8.74
N ILE A 429 -25.73 0.59 9.85
CA ILE A 429 -26.56 0.04 10.94
C ILE A 429 -27.43 1.11 11.58
N GLY A 430 -26.91 2.33 11.71
CA GLY A 430 -27.65 3.47 12.24
C GLY A 430 -28.77 3.89 11.32
N PHE A 431 -28.54 3.99 10.00
CA PHE A 431 -29.59 4.33 9.03
C PHE A 431 -30.70 3.26 8.94
N TYR A 432 -30.34 2.01 8.64
CA TYR A 432 -31.32 0.93 8.48
C TYR A 432 -31.97 0.53 9.80
N GLY A 433 -31.19 0.51 10.88
CA GLY A 433 -31.68 0.27 12.24
C GLY A 433 -32.65 1.34 12.68
N ALA A 434 -32.29 2.63 12.54
CA ALA A 434 -33.20 3.73 12.86
C ALA A 434 -34.51 3.64 12.08
N LEU A 435 -34.46 3.33 10.78
CA LEU A 435 -35.67 3.20 9.95
C LEU A 435 -36.59 2.08 10.43
N ALA A 436 -36.04 0.87 10.62
CA ALA A 436 -36.80 -0.30 11.06
C ALA A 436 -37.41 -0.10 12.46
N PHE A 437 -36.60 0.38 13.40
CA PHE A 437 -37.05 0.64 14.77
C PHE A 437 -38.01 1.82 14.87
N SER A 438 -37.89 2.83 14.00
CA SER A 438 -38.84 3.96 13.96
C SER A 438 -40.24 3.50 13.60
N ILE A 439 -40.37 2.63 12.58
CA ILE A 439 -41.67 2.05 12.22
C ILE A 439 -42.26 1.28 13.41
N PHE A 440 -41.43 0.47 14.08
CA PHE A 440 -41.87 -0.30 15.24
C PHE A 440 -42.23 0.59 16.43
N ALA A 441 -41.47 1.65 16.71
CA ALA A 441 -41.74 2.62 17.75
C ALA A 441 -43.05 3.36 17.48
N ILE A 442 -43.31 3.77 16.24
CA ILE A 442 -44.58 4.39 15.83
C ILE A 442 -45.75 3.42 16.07
N LEU A 443 -45.63 2.14 15.70
CA LEU A 443 -46.66 1.13 15.94
C LEU A 443 -46.88 0.84 17.43
N MET A 444 -45.82 0.81 18.22
CA MET A 444 -45.90 0.62 19.67
C MET A 444 -46.51 1.85 20.36
N MET A 445 -46.18 3.05 19.89
CA MET A 445 -46.81 4.30 20.32
C MET A 445 -48.30 4.30 20.00
N PHE A 446 -48.66 3.85 18.80
CA PHE A 446 -50.03 3.67 18.37
C PHE A 446 -50.79 2.73 19.32
N ASN A 447 -50.23 1.55 19.60
CA ASN A 447 -50.83 0.55 20.48
C ASN A 447 -50.94 1.06 21.93
N TYR A 448 -49.93 1.78 22.41
CA TYR A 448 -49.93 2.39 23.74
C TYR A 448 -51.07 3.40 23.91
N ILE A 449 -51.18 4.35 22.97
CA ILE A 449 -52.22 5.38 23.00
C ILE A 449 -53.59 4.74 22.83
N TYR A 450 -53.72 3.77 21.93
CA TYR A 450 -54.97 3.02 21.76
C TYR A 450 -55.41 2.32 23.05
N ALA A 451 -54.47 1.66 23.76
CA ALA A 451 -54.74 1.00 25.03
C ALA A 451 -55.11 2.01 26.14
N CYS A 452 -54.41 3.15 26.24
CA CYS A 452 -54.74 4.21 27.20
C CYS A 452 -56.13 4.79 26.95
N ILE A 453 -56.49 5.03 25.69
CA ILE A 453 -57.84 5.52 25.38
C ILE A 453 -58.89 4.46 25.72
N TYR A 454 -58.59 3.18 25.50
CA TYR A 454 -59.51 2.09 25.82
C TYR A 454 -59.77 1.95 27.33
N SER A 455 -58.73 2.06 28.15
CA SER A 455 -58.85 1.96 29.61
C SER A 455 -59.53 3.19 30.22
N GLN A 456 -59.35 4.38 29.65
CA GLN A 456 -59.88 5.65 30.16
C GLN A 456 -61.15 6.15 29.45
N LYS A 457 -61.87 5.28 28.72
CA LYS A 457 -63.09 5.66 27.98
C LYS A 457 -64.12 6.40 28.83
N ARG A 458 -64.30 5.97 30.09
CA ARG A 458 -65.27 6.55 31.04
C ARG A 458 -64.91 7.98 31.42
N GLU A 459 -63.64 8.26 31.67
CA GLU A 459 -63.13 9.60 32.01
C GLU A 459 -63.28 10.56 30.82
N LEU A 460 -63.00 10.06 29.63
CA LEU A 460 -63.16 10.80 28.37
C LEU A 460 -64.63 11.12 28.08
N GLY A 461 -65.55 10.23 28.47
CA GLY A 461 -66.99 10.45 28.45
C GLY A 461 -67.43 11.56 29.42
N LEU A 462 -66.87 11.61 30.64
CA LEU A 462 -67.12 12.68 31.61
C LEU A 462 -66.60 14.04 31.11
N LEU A 463 -65.38 14.08 30.57
CA LEU A 463 -64.80 15.29 29.97
C LEU A 463 -65.66 15.83 28.82
N ARG A 464 -66.19 14.96 27.95
CA ARG A 464 -67.11 15.36 26.88
C ARG A 464 -68.47 15.83 27.42
N ALA A 465 -68.97 15.22 28.51
CA ALA A 465 -70.21 15.66 29.16
C ALA A 465 -70.08 17.04 29.82
N MET A 466 -68.87 17.39 30.28
CA MET A 466 -68.54 18.74 30.79
C MET A 466 -68.24 19.77 29.69
N GLY A 467 -68.36 19.40 28.41
CA GLY A 467 -68.21 20.31 27.27
C GLY A 467 -66.82 20.38 26.64
N ALA A 468 -65.90 19.46 26.95
CA ALA A 468 -64.58 19.42 26.33
C ALA A 468 -64.67 19.24 24.80
N ARG A 469 -63.91 20.03 24.05
CA ARG A 469 -63.83 19.96 22.59
C ARG A 469 -63.00 18.74 22.16
N LYS A 470 -63.25 18.24 20.94
CA LYS A 470 -62.47 17.14 20.33
C LYS A 470 -60.96 17.45 20.26
N THR A 471 -60.61 18.71 20.02
CA THR A 471 -59.23 19.21 19.98
C THR A 471 -58.56 19.18 21.35
N THR A 472 -59.31 19.44 22.43
CA THR A 472 -58.79 19.37 23.80
C THR A 472 -58.39 17.94 24.15
N ILE A 473 -59.21 16.96 23.79
CA ILE A 473 -58.91 15.54 24.01
C ILE A 473 -57.71 15.11 23.18
N TYR A 474 -57.61 15.58 21.93
CA TYR A 474 -56.44 15.32 21.09
C TYR A 474 -55.16 15.87 21.71
N LEU A 475 -55.20 17.10 22.22
CA LEU A 475 -54.05 17.75 22.84
C LEU A 475 -53.56 17.01 24.09
N ILE A 476 -54.46 16.44 24.91
CA ILE A 476 -54.08 15.66 26.10
C ILE A 476 -53.21 14.46 25.70
N TYR A 477 -53.68 13.64 24.76
CA TYR A 477 -52.92 12.46 24.32
C TYR A 477 -51.66 12.81 23.52
N LEU A 478 -51.67 13.94 22.80
CA LEU A 478 -50.48 14.46 22.14
C LEU A 478 -49.43 14.92 23.17
N MET A 479 -49.84 15.58 24.25
CA MET A 479 -48.91 15.97 25.32
C MET A 479 -48.37 14.75 26.06
N GLU A 480 -49.20 13.72 26.29
CA GLU A 480 -48.75 12.45 26.85
C GLU A 480 -47.71 11.78 25.95
N SER A 481 -47.96 11.75 24.64
CA SER A 481 -47.04 11.16 23.66
C SER A 481 -45.72 11.93 23.58
N LEU A 482 -45.78 13.26 23.66
CA LEU A 482 -44.60 14.12 23.70
C LEU A 482 -43.81 13.98 25.01
N LEU A 483 -44.48 13.79 26.15
CA LEU A 483 -43.82 13.57 27.44
C LEU A 483 -43.05 12.24 27.43
N VAL A 484 -43.65 11.17 26.89
CA VAL A 484 -42.97 9.90 26.65
C VAL A 484 -41.77 10.08 25.72
N GLY A 485 -41.92 10.84 24.63
CA GLY A 485 -40.82 11.16 23.72
C GLY A 485 -39.69 11.96 24.38
N LEU A 486 -40.02 12.89 25.27
CA LEU A 486 -39.05 13.70 26.02
C LEU A 486 -38.26 12.84 27.02
N ILE A 487 -38.91 11.92 27.73
CA ILE A 487 -38.22 10.95 28.59
C ILE A 487 -37.29 10.07 27.75
N SER A 488 -37.77 9.57 26.61
CA SER A 488 -36.97 8.76 25.70
C SER A 488 -35.77 9.52 25.13
N PHE A 489 -35.91 10.82 24.84
CA PHE A 489 -34.81 11.69 24.41
C PHE A 489 -33.68 11.76 25.45
N PHE A 490 -33.99 11.97 26.73
CA PHE A 490 -32.96 12.00 27.78
C PHE A 490 -32.25 10.66 27.93
N ILE A 491 -33.01 9.56 27.92
CA ILE A 491 -32.45 8.20 27.98
C ILE A 491 -31.56 7.95 26.76
N ALA A 492 -32.00 8.38 25.57
CA ALA A 492 -31.27 8.17 24.34
C ALA A 492 -29.97 8.98 24.31
N THR A 493 -30.00 10.23 24.78
CA THR A 493 -28.80 11.08 24.86
C THR A 493 -27.72 10.41 25.73
N VAL A 494 -28.10 9.94 26.93
CA VAL A 494 -27.19 9.20 27.82
C VAL A 494 -26.72 7.89 27.16
N GLY A 495 -27.62 7.17 26.49
CA GLY A 495 -27.29 5.95 25.77
C GLY A 495 -26.25 6.16 24.67
N VAL A 496 -26.39 7.24 23.88
CA VAL A 496 -25.43 7.62 22.84
C VAL A 496 -24.10 8.04 23.46
N THR A 497 -24.09 8.77 24.59
CA THR A 497 -22.83 9.11 25.30
C THR A 497 -22.08 7.86 25.76
N LEU A 498 -22.80 6.91 26.36
CA LEU A 498 -22.21 5.67 26.83
C LEU A 498 -21.70 4.82 25.66
N PHE A 499 -22.48 4.75 24.58
CA PHE A 499 -22.08 4.07 23.36
C PHE A 499 -20.79 4.68 22.77
N SER A 500 -20.76 6.00 22.60
CA SER A 500 -19.58 6.75 22.10
C SER A 500 -18.30 6.39 22.87
N LYS A 501 -18.37 6.34 24.21
CA LYS A 501 -17.23 5.99 25.06
C LYS A 501 -16.84 4.51 25.01
N LEU A 502 -17.82 3.60 24.95
CA LEU A 502 -17.56 2.16 24.90
C LEU A 502 -17.06 1.70 23.53
N PHE A 503 -17.49 2.37 22.47
CA PHE A 503 -17.12 2.10 21.07
C PHE A 503 -16.06 3.07 20.55
N THR A 504 -15.35 3.73 21.46
CA THR A 504 -14.10 4.39 21.11
C THR A 504 -13.10 3.30 20.73
N VAL A 505 -12.72 3.27 19.45
CA VAL A 505 -11.66 2.42 18.93
C VAL A 505 -10.35 2.91 19.54
N GLN A 506 -9.60 1.99 20.13
CA GLN A 506 -8.20 2.24 20.50
C GLN A 506 -7.35 1.87 19.29
N GLY A 507 -6.63 2.84 18.74
CA GLY A 507 -5.69 2.68 17.64
C GLY A 507 -4.57 1.72 18.05
N ILE A 508 -4.14 0.92 17.08
CA ILE A 508 -3.28 -0.25 17.28
C ILE A 508 -1.87 0.16 17.67
N VAL A 509 -1.35 1.28 17.13
CA VAL A 509 0.08 1.58 17.21
C VAL A 509 0.45 2.67 18.23
N HIS A 510 -0.51 3.46 18.74
CA HIS A 510 -0.23 4.57 19.68
C HIS A 510 -1.30 4.82 20.77
N ASN A 511 -2.15 3.85 21.09
CA ASN A 511 -3.26 4.02 22.06
C ASN A 511 -4.16 5.24 21.75
N ILE A 512 -4.29 5.60 20.47
CA ILE A 512 -5.09 6.76 20.03
C ILE A 512 -6.57 6.42 20.21
N HIS A 513 -7.33 7.31 20.82
CA HIS A 513 -8.75 7.08 21.08
C HIS A 513 -9.61 7.71 19.99
N PHE A 514 -10.11 6.88 19.07
CA PHE A 514 -10.95 7.31 17.99
C PHE A 514 -12.42 6.97 18.25
N SER A 515 -13.34 7.94 18.13
CA SER A 515 -14.78 7.67 18.27
C SER A 515 -15.54 8.20 17.05
N PRO A 516 -16.09 7.32 16.18
CA PRO A 516 -16.86 7.74 15.01
C PRO A 516 -18.24 8.31 15.38
N VAL A 517 -18.61 8.25 16.66
CA VAL A 517 -19.88 8.76 17.19
C VAL A 517 -19.54 9.72 18.33
N THR A 518 -19.45 11.01 18.05
CA THR A 518 -19.20 12.05 19.07
C THR A 518 -20.45 12.86 19.33
N LEU A 519 -20.79 13.18 20.58
CA LEU A 519 -22.01 13.95 20.87
C LEU A 519 -21.86 15.43 20.50
N SER A 520 -22.41 15.82 19.34
CA SER A 520 -22.52 17.20 18.89
C SER A 520 -23.88 17.83 19.25
N MET A 521 -23.97 19.17 19.24
CA MET A 521 -25.25 19.88 19.45
C MET A 521 -26.26 19.59 18.32
N GLU A 522 -25.76 19.31 17.12
CA GLU A 522 -26.56 18.92 15.97
C GLU A 522 -27.19 17.54 16.18
N GLN A 523 -26.42 16.57 16.69
CA GLN A 523 -26.92 15.26 17.06
C GLN A 523 -28.04 15.33 18.09
N ILE A 524 -27.86 16.11 19.16
CA ILE A 524 -28.89 16.29 20.20
C ILE A 524 -30.17 16.84 19.57
N SER A 525 -30.05 17.79 18.64
CA SER A 525 -31.19 18.39 17.93
C SER A 525 -31.93 17.37 17.06
N ILE A 526 -31.21 16.45 16.41
CA ILE A 526 -31.80 15.39 15.57
C ILE A 526 -32.48 14.32 16.41
N ILE A 527 -31.88 13.90 17.53
CA ILE A 527 -32.51 12.97 18.48
C ILE A 527 -33.80 13.58 19.03
N PHE A 528 -33.77 14.87 19.40
CA PHE A 528 -34.95 15.60 19.86
C PHE A 528 -36.03 15.69 18.78
N GLY A 529 -35.66 16.12 17.57
CA GLY A 529 -36.57 16.23 16.43
C GLY A 529 -37.18 14.88 16.04
N GLY A 530 -36.38 13.81 16.00
CA GLY A 530 -36.84 12.45 15.78
C GLY A 530 -37.85 11.98 16.84
N GLY A 531 -37.59 12.30 18.11
CA GLY A 531 -38.53 12.04 19.20
C GLY A 531 -39.86 12.74 19.01
N VAL A 532 -39.83 14.04 18.71
CA VAL A 532 -41.05 14.82 18.44
C VAL A 532 -41.82 14.23 17.25
N CYS A 533 -41.13 13.90 16.15
CA CYS A 533 -41.73 13.31 14.96
C CYS A 533 -42.44 11.98 15.26
N ILE A 534 -41.76 11.04 15.93
CA ILE A 534 -42.33 9.73 16.27
C ILE A 534 -43.53 9.89 17.21
N SER A 535 -43.45 10.78 18.20
CA SER A 535 -44.56 11.06 19.12
C SER A 535 -45.79 11.62 18.41
N ILE A 536 -45.60 12.55 17.46
CA ILE A 536 -46.69 13.12 16.68
C ILE A 536 -47.30 12.05 15.76
N VAL A 537 -46.48 11.36 14.96
CA VAL A 537 -46.96 10.38 13.97
C VAL A 537 -47.65 9.19 14.64
N GLY A 538 -47.06 8.65 15.71
CA GLY A 538 -47.64 7.52 16.46
C GLY A 538 -48.95 7.86 17.16
N SER A 539 -49.14 9.12 17.58
CA SER A 539 -50.36 9.59 18.24
C SER A 539 -51.45 10.06 17.28
N PHE A 540 -51.10 10.42 16.05
CA PHE A 540 -52.03 11.05 15.12
C PHE A 540 -53.22 10.15 14.72
N PHE A 541 -52.96 8.96 14.20
CA PHE A 541 -53.99 8.04 13.72
C PHE A 541 -54.97 7.52 14.81
N PRO A 542 -54.52 7.00 15.97
CA PRO A 542 -55.42 6.40 16.96
C PRO A 542 -56.35 7.46 17.56
N VAL A 543 -55.85 8.68 17.77
CA VAL A 543 -56.63 9.77 18.33
C VAL A 543 -57.66 10.31 17.33
N LEU A 544 -57.31 10.38 16.04
CA LEU A 544 -58.26 10.75 14.98
C LEU A 544 -59.44 9.77 14.89
N LEU A 545 -59.17 8.47 14.93
CA LEU A 545 -60.20 7.42 14.87
C LEU A 545 -61.25 7.58 15.99
N ILE A 546 -60.84 8.06 17.16
CA ILE A 546 -61.70 8.14 18.34
C ILE A 546 -62.41 9.50 18.43
N SER A 547 -61.77 10.58 17.99
CA SER A 547 -62.41 11.91 17.88
C SER A 547 -63.67 11.91 17.01
N ARG A 548 -63.79 10.94 16.09
CA ARG A 548 -64.94 10.76 15.19
C ARG A 548 -66.10 9.99 15.80
N LYS A 549 -65.92 9.27 16.91
CA LYS A 549 -67.02 8.53 17.58
C LYS A 549 -67.92 9.48 18.40
N THR A 550 -69.22 9.25 18.34
CA THR A 550 -70.26 10.05 19.03
C THR A 550 -70.35 9.68 20.52
N PRO A 551 -70.76 10.62 21.40
CA PRO A 551 -70.77 10.42 22.86
C PRO A 551 -71.66 9.25 23.35
N ALA A 552 -72.69 8.91 22.57
CA ALA A 552 -73.63 7.83 22.89
C ALA A 552 -73.01 6.42 22.80
N ASP A 553 -71.97 6.24 21.97
CA ASP A 553 -71.29 4.94 21.80
C ASP A 553 -70.22 4.67 22.88
N THR A 554 -69.85 5.67 23.68
CA THR A 554 -68.81 5.56 24.71
C THR A 554 -69.33 5.19 26.11
N LEU A 555 -70.64 5.11 26.30
CA LEU A 555 -71.31 4.90 27.60
C LEU A 555 -71.98 3.52 27.77
N LYS A 556 -71.86 2.62 26.78
CA LYS A 556 -72.36 1.24 26.84
C LYS A 556 -71.26 0.24 27.19
#